data_AF-A0A950XSK0-F1
#
_entry.id   AF-A0A950XSK0-F1
#
_cell.length_a   1.000
_cell.length_b   1.000
_cell.length_c   1.000
_cell.angle_alpha   90.00
_cell.angle_beta   90.00
_cell.angle_gamma   90.00
#
_symmetry.space_group_name_H-M   'P 1'
#
loop_
_entity.id
_entity.type
_entity.pdbx_description
1 polymer ?
#
loop_
_entity_poly.entity_id
_entity_poly.type
_entity_poly.pdbx_seq_one_letter_code
_entity_poly.pdbx_strand_id
1 'polypeptide(L)'
;MPAKTTTFNDPDFDTPDEKGVTEKVSEVASQVKDKVSDFGQRAVDKIDENRESAAGGLESAARALHEKADSLPGGETVGSLAHSTADKLSSTAEYVREHDVKRMMADVEQLVKNNPGPSLLAAAVIGFLVGRAFSSND
;
A
#
# COMPACT_ATOMS: atom_id res chain seq x y z
N MET A 1 11.83 -18.45 -65.37
CA MET A 1 12.48 -18.26 -64.06
C MET A 1 11.75 -17.11 -63.36
N PRO A 2 10.92 -17.36 -62.33
CA PRO A 2 10.39 -16.28 -61.48
C PRO A 2 11.26 -16.08 -60.23
N ALA A 3 11.47 -14.82 -59.88
CA ALA A 3 12.39 -14.34 -58.85
C ALA A 3 11.98 -14.80 -57.44
N LYS A 4 12.99 -15.20 -56.66
CA LYS A 4 12.87 -15.53 -55.24
C LYS A 4 12.80 -14.22 -54.46
N THR A 5 11.60 -13.83 -54.02
CA THR A 5 11.42 -12.74 -53.08
C THR A 5 12.09 -13.16 -51.76
N THR A 6 13.14 -12.45 -51.39
CA THR A 6 13.81 -12.61 -50.10
C THR A 6 12.83 -12.18 -49.01
N THR A 7 12.20 -13.15 -48.36
CA THR A 7 11.54 -12.98 -47.06
C THR A 7 12.61 -12.47 -46.11
N PHE A 8 12.51 -11.20 -45.75
CA PHE A 8 13.26 -10.61 -44.66
C PHE A 8 12.72 -11.28 -43.38
N ASN A 9 13.55 -12.07 -42.70
CA ASN A 9 13.21 -12.66 -41.41
C ASN A 9 12.81 -11.53 -40.46
N ASP A 10 11.54 -11.46 -40.11
CA ASP A 10 11.09 -10.75 -38.93
C ASP A 10 11.80 -11.39 -37.71
N PRO A 11 12.40 -10.59 -36.81
CA PRO A 11 12.90 -11.14 -35.57
C PRO A 11 11.70 -11.65 -34.76
N ASP A 12 11.72 -12.95 -34.46
CA ASP A 12 10.89 -13.59 -33.44
C ASP A 12 11.00 -12.77 -32.13
N PHE A 13 10.10 -11.80 -31.96
CA PHE A 13 9.80 -11.24 -30.65
C PHE A 13 8.96 -12.30 -29.97
N ASP A 14 9.64 -13.12 -29.18
CA ASP A 14 9.08 -14.12 -28.27
C ASP A 14 8.02 -13.41 -27.40
N THR A 15 6.76 -13.42 -27.84
CA THR A 15 5.64 -12.95 -27.03
C THR A 15 5.53 -13.95 -25.89
N PRO A 16 5.83 -13.59 -24.63
CA PRO A 16 5.72 -14.53 -23.54
C PRO A 16 4.30 -15.07 -23.53
N ASP A 17 4.13 -16.40 -23.58
CA ASP A 17 2.85 -17.10 -23.52
C ASP A 17 1.89 -16.44 -22.52
N GLU A 18 1.00 -15.56 -23.01
CA GLU A 18 0.12 -14.74 -22.17
C GLU A 18 -0.78 -15.62 -21.30
N LYS A 19 -1.07 -16.84 -21.77
CA LYS A 19 -1.84 -17.86 -21.05
C LYS A 19 -1.11 -18.37 -19.82
N GLY A 20 0.16 -18.73 -19.95
CA GLY A 20 0.95 -19.28 -18.85
C GLY A 20 1.22 -18.26 -17.74
N VAL A 21 1.44 -16.99 -18.10
CA VAL A 21 1.63 -15.91 -17.11
C VAL A 21 0.31 -15.57 -16.41
N THR A 22 -0.78 -15.44 -17.16
CA THR A 22 -2.10 -15.11 -16.59
C THR A 22 -2.62 -16.23 -15.66
N GLU A 23 -2.44 -17.50 -16.03
CA GLU A 23 -2.81 -18.64 -15.18
C GLU A 23 -2.03 -18.65 -13.86
N LYS A 24 -0.70 -18.46 -13.91
CA LYS A 24 0.13 -18.39 -12.70
C LYS A 24 -0.24 -17.20 -11.82
N VAL A 25 -0.49 -16.04 -12.41
CA VAL A 25 -0.91 -14.84 -11.67
C VAL A 25 -2.27 -15.08 -11.01
N SER A 26 -3.22 -15.72 -11.71
CA SER A 26 -4.53 -16.06 -11.16
C SER A 26 -4.46 -17.08 -10.02
N GLU A 27 -3.60 -18.09 -10.15
CA GLU A 27 -3.41 -19.12 -9.13
C GLU A 27 -2.74 -18.55 -7.86
N VAL A 28 -1.72 -17.71 -8.04
CA VAL A 28 -1.08 -17.00 -6.93
C VAL A 28 -2.05 -16.02 -6.28
N ALA A 29 -2.81 -15.26 -7.08
CA ALA A 29 -3.80 -14.33 -6.57
C ALA A 29 -4.88 -15.04 -5.73
N SER A 30 -5.33 -16.22 -6.15
CA SER A 30 -6.31 -17.02 -5.42
C SER A 30 -5.76 -17.50 -4.08
N GLN A 31 -4.53 -18.04 -4.06
CA GLN A 31 -3.88 -18.48 -2.81
C GLN A 31 -3.60 -17.33 -1.84
N VAL A 32 -3.23 -16.16 -2.38
CA VAL A 32 -3.00 -14.95 -1.59
C VAL A 32 -4.30 -14.42 -1.02
N LYS A 33 -5.41 -14.48 -1.77
CA LYS A 33 -6.71 -13.97 -1.31
C LYS A 33 -7.20 -14.67 -0.04
N ASP A 34 -7.06 -15.99 0.02
CA ASP A 34 -7.49 -16.77 1.20
C ASP A 34 -6.62 -16.43 2.43
N LYS A 35 -5.29 -16.39 2.25
CA LYS A 35 -4.36 -16.03 3.33
C LYS A 35 -4.52 -14.59 3.80
N VAL A 36 -4.75 -13.65 2.88
CA VAL A 36 -4.93 -12.22 3.18
C VAL A 36 -6.24 -11.97 3.91
N SER A 37 -7.31 -12.69 3.59
CA SER A 37 -8.59 -12.55 4.30
C SER A 37 -8.45 -12.97 5.77
N ASP A 38 -7.86 -14.14 6.02
CA ASP A 38 -7.61 -14.63 7.38
C ASP A 38 -6.62 -13.74 8.16
N PHE A 39 -5.53 -13.35 7.52
CA PHE A 39 -4.51 -12.50 8.13
C PHE A 39 -5.06 -11.10 8.41
N GLY A 40 -5.81 -10.52 7.47
CA GLY A 40 -6.45 -9.22 7.60
C GLY A 40 -7.46 -9.20 8.75
N GLN A 41 -8.32 -10.22 8.83
CA GLN A 41 -9.28 -10.35 9.92
C GLN A 41 -8.59 -10.37 11.29
N ARG A 42 -7.54 -11.20 11.43
CA ARG A 42 -6.74 -11.29 12.67
C ARG A 42 -5.97 -10.01 12.97
N ALA A 43 -5.47 -9.32 11.95
CA ALA A 43 -4.77 -8.05 12.12
C ALA A 43 -5.72 -6.98 12.65
N VAL A 44 -6.93 -6.89 12.10
CA VAL A 44 -7.98 -5.96 12.57
C VAL A 44 -8.35 -6.25 14.02
N ASP A 45 -8.62 -7.52 14.34
CA ASP A 45 -8.97 -7.92 15.71
C ASP A 45 -7.81 -7.60 16.69
N LYS A 46 -6.56 -7.83 16.28
CA LYS A 46 -5.39 -7.51 17.11
C LYS A 46 -5.15 -6.01 17.27
N ILE A 47 -5.46 -5.20 16.26
CA ILE A 47 -5.41 -3.73 16.37
C ILE A 47 -6.48 -3.25 17.34
N ASP A 48 -7.69 -3.81 17.28
CA ASP A 48 -8.79 -3.46 18.19
C ASP A 48 -8.46 -3.79 19.64
N GLU A 49 -7.87 -4.97 19.88
CA GLU A 49 -7.36 -5.39 21.18
C GLU A 49 -6.23 -4.49 21.71
N ASN A 50 -5.34 -4.03 20.81
CA ASN A 50 -4.17 -3.21 21.16
C ASN A 50 -4.36 -1.74 20.79
N ARG A 51 -5.62 -1.27 20.72
CA ARG A 51 -5.95 0.04 20.16
C ARG A 51 -5.29 1.20 20.89
N GLU A 52 -5.10 1.09 22.21
CA GLU A 52 -4.40 2.12 22.98
C GLU A 52 -2.93 2.26 22.58
N SER A 53 -2.24 1.13 22.33
CA SER A 53 -0.85 1.14 21.89
C SER A 53 -0.72 1.64 20.46
N ALA A 54 -1.65 1.24 19.58
CA ALA A 54 -1.71 1.75 18.21
C ALA A 54 -1.95 3.26 18.18
N ALA A 55 -2.94 3.74 18.93
CA ALA A 55 -3.22 5.16 19.11
C ALA A 55 -2.03 5.92 19.70
N GLY A 56 -1.34 5.35 20.71
CA GLY A 56 -0.15 5.95 21.30
C GLY A 56 1.00 6.11 20.31
N GLY A 57 1.20 5.14 19.42
CA GLY A 57 2.20 5.22 18.35
C GLY A 57 1.87 6.30 17.32
N LEU A 58 0.60 6.38 16.89
CA LEU A 58 0.10 7.41 15.98
C LEU A 58 0.26 8.81 16.58
N GLU A 59 -0.13 8.98 17.85
CA GLU A 59 -0.01 10.25 18.57
C GLU A 59 1.46 10.67 18.74
N SER A 60 2.36 9.71 19.01
CA SER A 60 3.80 9.98 19.10
C SER A 60 4.38 10.41 17.74
N ALA A 61 3.93 9.79 16.65
CA ALA A 61 4.32 10.18 15.30
C ALA A 61 3.78 11.57 14.93
N ALA A 62 2.53 11.86 15.29
CA ALA A 62 1.92 13.18 15.11
C ALA A 62 2.75 14.27 15.80
N ARG A 63 3.06 14.08 17.09
CA ARG A 63 3.90 15.03 17.85
C ARG A 63 5.27 15.22 17.25
N ALA A 64 5.95 14.12 16.92
CA ALA A 64 7.28 14.19 16.31
C ALA A 64 7.26 14.94 14.96
N LEU A 65 6.19 14.76 14.18
CA LEU A 65 6.04 15.45 12.90
C LEU A 65 5.72 16.93 13.09
N HIS A 66 4.87 17.27 14.05
CA HIS A 66 4.53 18.65 14.40
C HIS A 66 5.76 19.42 14.92
N GLU A 67 6.54 18.82 15.83
CA GLU A 67 7.76 19.39 16.38
C GLU A 67 8.85 19.60 15.32
N LYS A 68 8.92 18.70 14.34
CA LYS A 68 9.91 18.77 13.27
C LYS A 68 9.43 19.57 12.06
N ALA A 69 8.13 19.87 11.93
CA ALA A 69 7.52 20.48 10.75
C ALA A 69 8.28 21.73 10.28
N ASP A 70 8.62 22.63 11.20
CA ASP A 70 9.34 23.87 10.88
C ASP A 70 10.82 23.66 10.54
N SER A 71 11.36 22.49 10.89
CA SER A 71 12.75 22.09 10.62
C SER A 71 12.89 21.21 9.38
N LEU A 72 11.79 20.89 8.67
CA LEU A 72 11.85 20.04 7.49
C LEU A 72 12.48 20.78 6.30
N PRO A 73 13.37 20.11 5.54
CA PRO A 73 13.86 20.66 4.28
C PRO A 73 12.70 20.79 3.29
N GLY A 74 12.58 21.94 2.64
CA GLY A 74 11.50 22.25 1.69
C GLY A 74 10.62 23.44 2.07
N GLY A 75 10.93 24.11 3.19
CA GLY A 75 10.34 25.40 3.57
C GLY A 75 8.89 25.29 4.05
N GLU A 76 8.19 26.43 4.06
CA GLU A 76 6.85 26.58 4.64
C GLU A 76 5.81 25.63 4.05
N THR A 77 5.89 25.33 2.75
CA THR A 77 5.00 24.36 2.11
C THR A 77 5.15 22.97 2.72
N VAL A 78 6.38 22.49 2.91
CA VAL A 78 6.61 21.16 3.49
C VAL A 78 6.26 21.15 4.98
N GLY A 79 6.54 22.24 5.71
CA GLY A 79 6.13 22.39 7.10
C GLY A 79 4.61 22.35 7.28
N SER A 80 3.86 23.07 6.44
CA SER A 80 2.38 23.07 6.48
C SER A 80 1.77 21.71 6.17
N LEU A 81 2.39 20.95 5.25
CA LEU A 81 1.99 19.58 4.94
C LEU A 81 2.31 18.62 6.09
N ALA A 82 3.46 18.78 6.74
CA ALA A 82 3.84 18.02 7.92
C ALA A 82 2.85 18.27 9.06
N HIS A 83 2.49 19.53 9.30
CA HIS A 83 1.49 19.92 10.29
C HIS A 83 0.11 19.29 9.99
N SER A 84 -0.36 19.44 8.76
CA SER A 84 -1.64 18.85 8.32
C SER A 84 -1.65 17.32 8.43
N THR A 85 -0.49 16.68 8.23
CA THR A 85 -0.34 15.24 8.39
C THR A 85 -0.32 14.86 9.87
N ALA A 86 0.34 15.64 10.72
CA ALA A 86 0.33 15.45 12.16
C ALA A 86 -1.11 15.54 12.72
N ASP A 87 -1.89 16.51 12.30
CA ASP A 87 -3.29 16.66 12.71
C ASP A 87 -4.12 15.43 12.33
N LYS A 88 -3.94 14.93 11.09
CA LYS A 88 -4.61 13.71 10.63
C LYS A 88 -4.19 12.48 11.43
N LEU A 89 -2.90 12.37 11.79
CA LEU A 89 -2.40 11.26 12.61
C LEU A 89 -3.00 11.31 14.01
N SER A 90 -3.13 12.50 14.61
CA SER A 90 -3.76 12.67 15.93
C SER A 90 -5.26 12.33 15.88
N SER A 91 -6.00 12.83 14.88
CA SER A 91 -7.41 12.41 14.70
C SER A 91 -7.55 10.90 14.43
N THR A 92 -6.58 10.29 13.76
CA THR A 92 -6.58 8.83 13.55
C THR A 92 -6.28 8.10 14.86
N ALA A 93 -5.40 8.63 15.71
CA ALA A 93 -5.12 8.08 17.03
C ALA A 93 -6.36 8.09 17.92
N GLU A 94 -7.10 9.20 17.93
CA GLU A 94 -8.40 9.30 18.61
C GLU A 94 -9.40 8.30 18.04
N TYR A 95 -9.53 8.22 16.70
CA TYR A 95 -10.41 7.26 16.05
C TYR A 95 -10.10 5.82 16.45
N VAL A 96 -8.82 5.42 16.38
CA VAL A 96 -8.40 4.06 16.76
C VAL A 96 -8.69 3.80 18.24
N ARG A 97 -8.51 4.79 19.13
CA ARG A 97 -8.74 4.65 20.57
C ARG A 97 -10.22 4.46 20.92
N GLU A 98 -11.11 5.15 20.21
CA GLU A 98 -12.50 5.34 20.60
C GLU A 98 -13.52 4.62 19.69
N HIS A 99 -13.15 4.20 18.48
CA HIS A 99 -14.04 3.59 17.50
C HIS A 99 -13.63 2.16 17.06
N ASP A 100 -14.63 1.39 16.63
CA ASP A 100 -14.44 0.05 16.05
C ASP A 100 -13.81 0.13 14.65
N VAL A 101 -12.51 -0.16 14.57
CA VAL A 101 -11.72 -0.20 13.33
C VAL A 101 -12.32 -1.16 12.29
N LYS A 102 -13.04 -2.18 12.77
CA LYS A 102 -13.67 -3.23 11.97
C LYS A 102 -14.71 -2.71 10.99
N ARG A 103 -15.49 -1.69 11.38
CA ARG A 103 -16.53 -1.13 10.50
C ARG A 103 -15.92 -0.32 9.35
N MET A 104 -14.85 0.44 9.63
CA MET A 104 -14.15 1.22 8.62
C MET A 104 -13.43 0.33 7.59
N MET A 105 -12.97 -0.86 7.98
CA MET A 105 -12.33 -1.80 7.04
C MET A 105 -13.25 -2.24 5.91
N ALA A 106 -14.56 -2.39 6.18
CA ALA A 106 -15.53 -2.72 5.14
C ALA A 106 -15.67 -1.57 4.11
N ASP A 107 -15.62 -0.32 4.57
CA ASP A 107 -15.67 0.85 3.69
C ASP A 107 -14.39 0.98 2.84
N VAL A 108 -13.23 0.67 3.45
CA VAL A 108 -11.94 0.63 2.73
C VAL A 108 -11.95 -0.47 1.67
N GLU A 109 -12.48 -1.66 1.97
CA GLU A 109 -12.61 -2.74 1.00
C GLU A 109 -13.44 -2.28 -0.21
N GLN A 110 -14.54 -1.56 0.03
CA GLN A 110 -15.37 -1.01 -1.03
C GLN A 110 -14.62 0.03 -1.87
N LEU A 111 -13.83 0.90 -1.24
CA LEU A 111 -13.02 1.90 -1.94
C LEU A 111 -11.97 1.26 -2.86
N VAL A 112 -11.29 0.21 -2.37
CA VAL A 112 -10.30 -0.56 -3.14
C VAL A 112 -10.96 -1.27 -4.32
N LYS A 113 -12.13 -1.87 -4.10
CA LYS A 113 -12.89 -2.56 -5.14
C LYS A 113 -13.39 -1.60 -6.23
N ASN A 114 -13.71 -0.36 -5.86
CA ASN A 114 -14.18 0.66 -6.79
C ASN A 114 -13.05 1.35 -7.56
N ASN A 115 -11.83 1.39 -7.01
CA ASN A 115 -10.69 2.09 -7.61
C ASN A 115 -9.40 1.23 -7.56
N PRO A 116 -9.35 0.10 -8.29
CA PRO A 116 -8.22 -0.83 -8.17
C PRO A 116 -6.87 -0.22 -8.59
N GLY A 117 -6.84 0.66 -9.60
CA GLY A 117 -5.60 1.29 -10.07
C GLY A 117 -4.92 2.17 -9.02
N PRO A 118 -5.58 3.23 -8.51
CA PRO A 118 -5.03 4.07 -7.44
C PRO A 118 -4.68 3.29 -6.18
N SER A 119 -5.50 2.30 -5.79
CA SER A 119 -5.25 1.48 -4.61
C SER A 119 -3.98 0.62 -4.75
N LEU A 120 -3.74 0.02 -5.91
CA LEU A 120 -2.51 -0.74 -6.16
C LEU A 120 -1.26 0.15 -6.12
N LEU A 121 -1.34 1.36 -6.65
CA LEU A 121 -0.23 2.32 -6.58
C LEU A 121 0.07 2.72 -5.14
N ALA A 122 -0.95 3.06 -4.36
CA ALA A 122 -0.78 3.38 -2.94
C ALA A 122 -0.19 2.19 -2.16
N ALA A 123 -0.68 0.96 -2.41
CA ALA A 123 -0.16 -0.25 -1.80
C ALA A 123 1.32 -0.49 -2.16
N ALA A 124 1.71 -0.25 -3.41
CA ALA A 124 3.10 -0.37 -3.84
C ALA A 124 4.02 0.63 -3.13
N VAL A 125 3.60 1.89 -3.00
CA VAL A 125 4.36 2.93 -2.28
C VAL A 125 4.52 2.56 -0.81
N ILE A 126 3.43 2.21 -0.13
CA ILE A 126 3.45 1.82 1.30
C ILE A 126 4.30 0.57 1.49
N GLY A 127 4.09 -0.47 0.68
CA GLY A 127 4.84 -1.72 0.74
C GLY A 127 6.33 -1.53 0.50
N PHE A 128 6.72 -0.67 -0.45
CA PHE A 128 8.10 -0.32 -0.70
C PHE A 128 8.74 0.40 0.50
N LEU A 129 8.05 1.38 1.10
CA LEU A 129 8.56 2.10 2.28
C LEU A 129 8.78 1.16 3.47
N VAL A 130 7.82 0.28 3.74
CA VAL A 130 7.92 -0.72 4.80
C VAL A 130 9.08 -1.69 4.51
N GLY A 131 9.14 -2.26 3.30
CA GLY A 131 10.23 -3.15 2.91
C GLY A 131 11.61 -2.48 2.98
N ARG A 132 11.71 -1.21 2.57
CA ARG A 132 12.95 -0.43 2.62
C ARG A 132 13.39 -0.08 4.05
N ALA A 133 12.46 0.08 4.98
CA ALA A 133 12.77 0.29 6.40
C ALA A 133 13.35 -0.97 7.05
N PHE A 134 12.77 -2.14 6.75
CA PHE A 134 13.31 -3.42 7.24
C PHE A 134 14.60 -3.85 6.54
N SER A 135 14.78 -3.49 5.26
CA SER A 135 15.98 -3.81 4.48
C SER A 135 17.20 -2.97 4.87
N SER A 136 17.04 -1.86 5.60
CA SER A 136 18.16 -0.95 5.92
C SER A 136 18.80 -1.20 7.28
N ASN A 137 18.38 -2.25 7.97
CA ASN A 137 18.92 -2.64 9.27
C ASN A 137 19.89 -3.85 9.14
N ASP A 138 20.48 -4.03 7.96
CA ASP A 138 21.56 -5.00 7.69
C ASP A 138 22.72 -4.28 6.99
#